data_AF-A0A957G2B2-F1
#
_entry.id   AF-A0A957G2B2-F1
#
_cell.length_a   1.000
_cell.length_b   1.000
_cell.length_c   1.000
_cell.angle_alpha   90.00
_cell.angle_beta   90.00
_cell.angle_gamma   90.00
#
_symmetry.space_group_name_H-M   'P 1'
#
loop_
_entity.id
_entity.type
_entity.pdbx_description
1 polymer ?
#
loop_
_entity_poly.entity_id
_entity_poly.type
_entity_poly.pdbx_seq_one_letter_code
_entity_poly.pdbx_strand_id
1 'polypeptide(L)'
;MQYNPQNPLIVQGDKTVLLEVNNSLYQEARDHLARFAELEKSPEYIHTYRISPLSLWNAASTGLAADVIVAGLARYSKYPLPGNVEVDIREYVGRYGRVRLIRQEGDLLLTSADMALILELQRHKELKPYILDQIDDLSLRVDPARRGHIKQALVNIGYPAEDLAGYVTGDAVNFELRPTT
;
A
#
# COMPACT_ATOMS: atom_id res chain seq x y z
N MET A 1 7.32 -4.16 -29.98
CA MET A 1 6.44 -3.11 -29.42
C MET A 1 5.02 -3.43 -29.82
N GLN A 2 4.22 -3.97 -28.91
CA GLN A 2 2.87 -4.42 -29.22
C GLN A 2 1.89 -3.36 -28.76
N TYR A 3 1.30 -2.64 -29.72
CA TYR A 3 0.16 -1.76 -29.50
C TYR A 3 -1.12 -2.58 -29.67
N ASN A 4 -2.06 -2.48 -28.73
CA ASN A 4 -3.37 -3.14 -28.83
C ASN A 4 -4.50 -2.09 -28.73
N PRO A 5 -5.12 -1.69 -29.85
CA PRO A 5 -6.16 -0.67 -29.83
C PRO A 5 -7.44 -1.08 -29.07
N GLN A 6 -7.70 -2.39 -28.95
CA GLN A 6 -8.91 -2.90 -28.28
C GLN A 6 -8.84 -2.77 -26.75
N ASN A 7 -7.64 -2.61 -26.20
CA ASN A 7 -7.43 -2.48 -24.77
C ASN A 7 -7.87 -1.10 -24.26
N PRO A 8 -8.40 -0.99 -23.02
CA PRO A 8 -8.99 0.26 -22.52
C PRO A 8 -8.03 1.15 -21.74
N LEU A 9 -6.85 0.64 -21.32
CA LEU A 9 -5.94 1.38 -20.44
C LEU A 9 -4.80 2.08 -21.18
N ILE A 10 -4.43 3.25 -20.67
CA ILE A 10 -3.16 3.91 -20.97
C ILE A 10 -2.47 4.19 -19.64
N VAL A 11 -1.35 3.49 -19.39
CA VAL A 11 -0.55 3.66 -18.18
C VAL A 11 0.58 4.64 -18.46
N GLN A 12 0.65 5.72 -17.67
CA GLN A 12 1.64 6.78 -17.82
C GLN A 12 2.79 6.59 -16.84
N GLY A 13 3.97 7.12 -17.19
CA GLY A 13 5.19 6.97 -16.38
C GLY A 13 5.10 7.64 -15.00
N ASP A 14 4.18 8.59 -14.81
CA ASP A 14 3.90 9.24 -13.53
C ASP A 14 2.89 8.46 -12.66
N LYS A 15 2.55 7.22 -13.04
CA LYS A 15 1.56 6.35 -12.36
C LYS A 15 0.10 6.82 -12.49
N THR A 16 -0.19 7.74 -13.40
CA THR A 16 -1.56 7.99 -13.87
C THR A 16 -2.01 6.85 -14.78
N VAL A 17 -3.25 6.40 -14.62
CA VAL A 17 -3.88 5.43 -15.53
C VAL A 17 -5.16 6.03 -16.09
N LEU A 18 -5.23 6.10 -17.41
CA LEU A 18 -6.43 6.51 -18.13
C LEU A 18 -7.21 5.27 -18.56
N LEU A 19 -8.51 5.24 -18.25
CA LEU A 19 -9.42 4.15 -18.58
C LEU A 19 -10.53 4.66 -19.50
N GLU A 20 -10.60 4.12 -20.72
CA GLU A 20 -11.67 4.42 -21.67
C GLU A 20 -12.99 3.78 -21.24
N VAL A 21 -14.04 4.60 -21.07
CA VAL A 21 -15.37 4.16 -20.62
C VAL A 21 -16.11 3.39 -21.71
N ASN A 22 -16.05 3.88 -22.95
CA ASN A 22 -16.71 3.27 -24.11
C ASN A 22 -15.87 2.16 -24.74
N ASN A 23 -15.43 1.20 -23.94
CA ASN A 23 -14.63 0.05 -24.37
C ASN A 23 -15.25 -1.25 -23.83
N SER A 24 -15.26 -2.32 -24.63
CA SER A 24 -15.85 -3.61 -24.22
C SER A 24 -15.20 -4.24 -22.99
N LEU A 25 -13.93 -3.94 -22.72
CA LEU A 25 -13.17 -4.42 -21.56
C LEU A 25 -13.20 -3.44 -20.37
N TYR A 26 -13.97 -2.34 -20.46
CA TYR A 26 -14.02 -1.30 -19.43
C TYR A 26 -14.28 -1.86 -18.04
N GLN A 27 -15.31 -2.70 -17.89
CA GLN A 27 -15.73 -3.21 -16.59
C GLN A 27 -14.63 -4.07 -15.94
N GLU A 28 -14.04 -4.99 -16.70
CA GLU A 28 -12.94 -5.83 -16.19
C GLU A 28 -11.72 -5.00 -15.78
N ALA A 29 -11.35 -4.01 -16.60
CA ALA A 29 -10.21 -3.14 -16.32
C ALA A 29 -10.47 -2.22 -15.11
N ARG A 30 -11.70 -1.69 -14.98
CA ARG A 30 -12.15 -0.91 -13.82
C ARG A 30 -12.07 -1.75 -12.54
N ASP A 31 -12.64 -2.94 -12.56
CA ASP A 31 -12.69 -3.82 -11.39
C ASP A 31 -11.29 -4.28 -10.98
N HIS A 32 -10.40 -4.47 -11.96
CA HIS A 32 -8.99 -4.71 -11.70
C HIS A 32 -8.30 -3.51 -11.03
N LEU A 33 -8.44 -2.30 -11.60
CA LEU A 33 -7.84 -1.07 -11.05
C LEU A 33 -8.32 -0.75 -9.65
N ALA A 34 -9.62 -0.95 -9.37
CA ALA A 34 -10.23 -0.64 -8.06
C ALA A 34 -9.56 -1.37 -6.88
N ARG A 35 -8.79 -2.43 -7.14
CA ARG A 35 -8.07 -3.20 -6.12
C ARG A 35 -6.77 -2.57 -5.65
N PHE A 36 -6.18 -1.66 -6.43
CA PHE A 36 -4.84 -1.11 -6.16
C PHE A 36 -4.60 0.32 -6.65
N ALA A 37 -5.60 0.98 -7.23
CA ALA A 37 -5.51 2.35 -7.70
C ALA A 37 -6.71 3.17 -7.23
N GLU A 38 -6.49 4.44 -6.98
CA GLU A 38 -7.51 5.39 -6.52
C GLU A 38 -8.15 6.10 -7.72
N LEU A 39 -9.48 6.22 -7.74
CA LEU A 39 -10.19 6.99 -8.76
C LEU A 39 -10.05 8.49 -8.46
N GLU A 40 -9.40 9.25 -9.34
CA GLU A 40 -9.27 10.70 -9.21
C GLU A 40 -10.45 11.43 -9.87
N LYS A 41 -10.83 11.01 -11.10
CA LYS A 41 -11.88 11.66 -11.91
C LYS A 41 -12.64 10.64 -12.75
N SER A 42 -13.95 10.84 -12.89
CA SER A 42 -14.84 9.99 -13.70
C SER A 42 -15.79 10.78 -14.62
N PRO A 43 -15.26 11.54 -15.59
CA PRO A 43 -16.09 12.13 -16.65
C PRO A 43 -16.57 11.07 -17.64
N GLU A 44 -17.44 11.46 -18.56
CA GLU A 44 -18.19 10.57 -19.46
C GLU A 44 -17.34 9.58 -20.28
N TYR A 45 -16.15 9.98 -20.76
CA TYR A 45 -15.39 9.20 -21.74
C TYR A 45 -14.12 8.53 -21.19
N ILE A 46 -13.44 9.17 -20.23
CA ILE A 46 -12.14 8.72 -19.71
C ILE A 46 -12.12 8.87 -18.20
N HIS A 47 -11.98 7.77 -17.49
CA HIS A 47 -11.71 7.80 -16.05
C HIS A 47 -10.20 7.91 -15.79
N THR A 48 -9.83 8.70 -14.79
CA THR A 48 -8.45 8.87 -14.36
C THR A 48 -8.25 8.21 -13.01
N TYR A 49 -7.32 7.28 -12.95
CA TYR A 49 -6.87 6.61 -11.74
C TYR A 49 -5.43 6.98 -11.41
N ARG A 50 -5.08 6.86 -10.14
CA ARG A 50 -3.71 7.04 -9.64
C ARG A 50 -3.26 5.81 -8.89
N ILE A 51 -2.09 5.29 -9.25
CA ILE A 51 -1.38 4.30 -8.44
C ILE A 51 -0.49 5.07 -7.46
N SER A 52 -0.84 5.03 -6.19
CA SER A 52 -0.10 5.64 -5.08
C SER A 52 0.61 4.56 -4.24
N PRO A 53 1.70 4.89 -3.52
CA PRO A 53 2.30 3.95 -2.56
C PRO A 53 1.30 3.42 -1.53
N LEU A 54 0.35 4.27 -1.09
CA LEU A 54 -0.69 3.87 -0.14
C LEU A 54 -1.67 2.87 -0.76
N SER A 55 -2.13 3.12 -1.99
CA SER A 55 -3.04 2.21 -2.70
C SER A 55 -2.41 0.83 -2.95
N LEU A 56 -1.11 0.79 -3.27
CA LEU A 56 -0.35 -0.46 -3.41
C LEU A 56 -0.16 -1.18 -2.07
N TRP A 57 0.08 -0.44 -0.99
CA TRP A 57 0.16 -1.03 0.34
C TRP A 57 -1.18 -1.62 0.79
N ASN A 58 -2.28 -0.91 0.54
CA ASN A 58 -3.64 -1.41 0.79
C ASN A 58 -3.93 -2.66 -0.03
N ALA A 59 -3.54 -2.68 -1.30
CA ALA A 59 -3.63 -3.88 -2.12
C ALA A 59 -2.84 -5.05 -1.53
N ALA A 60 -1.58 -4.81 -1.17
CA ALA A 60 -0.70 -5.83 -0.60
C ALA A 60 -1.24 -6.40 0.72
N SER A 61 -1.86 -5.57 1.57
CA SER A 61 -2.45 -6.01 2.84
C SER A 61 -3.67 -6.91 2.68
N THR A 62 -4.31 -6.89 1.51
CA THR A 62 -5.36 -7.85 1.13
C THR A 62 -4.81 -9.11 0.43
N GLY A 63 -3.48 -9.25 0.32
CA GLY A 63 -2.82 -10.37 -0.35
C GLY A 63 -2.70 -10.23 -1.86
N LEU A 64 -2.89 -9.03 -2.44
CA LEU A 64 -2.71 -8.83 -3.87
C LEU A 64 -1.22 -8.80 -4.25
N ALA A 65 -0.78 -9.82 -4.98
CA ALA A 65 0.60 -9.92 -5.45
C ALA A 65 0.93 -8.93 -6.58
N ALA A 66 2.16 -8.42 -6.58
CA ALA A 66 2.65 -7.46 -7.58
C ALA A 66 2.52 -7.98 -9.01
N ASP A 67 2.82 -9.27 -9.23
CA ASP A 67 2.73 -9.87 -10.56
C ASP A 67 1.29 -9.93 -11.08
N VAL A 68 0.30 -10.05 -10.19
CA VAL A 68 -1.12 -9.98 -10.58
C VAL A 68 -1.49 -8.57 -11.03
N ILE A 69 -0.98 -7.55 -10.34
CA ILE A 69 -1.17 -6.13 -10.72
C ILE A 69 -0.51 -5.85 -12.06
N VAL A 70 0.77 -6.20 -12.22
CA VAL A 70 1.53 -5.95 -13.45
C VAL A 70 0.93 -6.72 -14.63
N ALA A 71 0.57 -7.99 -14.44
CA ALA A 71 -0.05 -8.79 -15.50
C ALA A 71 -1.40 -8.23 -15.95
N GLY A 72 -2.24 -7.76 -15.03
CA GLY A 72 -3.51 -7.14 -15.37
C GLY A 72 -3.34 -5.79 -16.07
N LEU A 73 -2.44 -4.93 -15.59
CA LEU A 73 -2.07 -3.69 -16.29
C LEU A 73 -1.56 -3.98 -17.71
N ALA A 74 -0.66 -4.95 -17.88
CA ALA A 74 -0.11 -5.32 -19.18
C ALA A 74 -1.20 -5.91 -20.10
N ARG A 75 -2.11 -6.73 -19.55
CA ARG A 75 -3.24 -7.32 -20.30
C ARG A 75 -4.18 -6.25 -20.85
N TYR A 76 -4.51 -5.23 -20.06
CA TYR A 76 -5.50 -4.21 -20.43
C TYR A 76 -4.90 -2.92 -20.98
N SER A 77 -3.56 -2.79 -21.07
CA SER A 77 -2.90 -1.59 -21.60
C SER A 77 -2.81 -1.60 -23.13
N LYS A 78 -3.11 -0.46 -23.75
CA LYS A 78 -2.92 -0.25 -25.19
C LYS A 78 -1.46 -0.21 -25.59
N TYR A 79 -0.61 0.29 -24.71
CA TYR A 79 0.82 0.46 -24.93
C TYR A 79 1.61 -0.39 -23.92
N PRO A 80 2.88 -0.73 -24.23
CA PRO A 80 3.76 -1.32 -23.23
C PRO A 80 3.80 -0.49 -21.95
N LEU A 81 3.86 -1.17 -20.80
CA LEU A 81 3.95 -0.47 -19.52
C LEU A 81 5.27 0.32 -19.46
N PRO A 82 5.26 1.54 -18.90
CA PRO A 82 6.49 2.24 -18.55
C PRO A 82 7.31 1.39 -17.57
N GLY A 83 8.59 1.14 -17.88
CA GLY A 83 9.42 0.24 -17.07
C GLY A 83 9.58 0.68 -15.62
N ASN A 84 9.57 1.99 -15.35
CA ASN A 84 9.61 2.52 -14.00
C ASN A 84 8.34 2.19 -13.20
N VAL A 85 7.16 2.18 -13.82
CA VAL A 85 5.90 1.84 -13.14
C VAL A 85 5.91 0.39 -12.67
N GLU A 86 6.40 -0.51 -13.53
CA GLU A 86 6.52 -1.93 -13.19
C GLU A 86 7.51 -2.16 -12.02
N VAL A 87 8.67 -1.51 -12.06
CA VAL A 87 9.67 -1.57 -10.97
C VAL A 87 9.06 -1.04 -9.67
N ASP A 88 8.45 0.14 -9.70
CA ASP A 88 7.86 0.78 -8.53
C ASP A 88 6.76 -0.10 -7.91
N ILE A 89 5.87 -0.70 -8.72
CA ILE A 89 4.80 -1.58 -8.21
C ILE A 89 5.41 -2.77 -7.45
N ARG A 90 6.40 -3.44 -8.05
CA ARG A 90 7.05 -4.59 -7.40
C ARG A 90 7.78 -4.17 -6.12
N GLU A 91 8.45 -3.04 -6.15
CA GLU A 91 9.15 -2.50 -4.99
C GLU A 91 8.16 -2.19 -3.84
N TYR A 92 7.13 -1.39 -4.08
CA TYR A 92 6.18 -1.00 -3.03
C TYR A 92 5.39 -2.18 -2.46
N VAL A 93 4.90 -3.08 -3.32
CA VAL A 93 4.20 -4.28 -2.86
C VAL A 93 5.14 -5.21 -2.09
N GLY A 94 6.40 -5.35 -2.54
CA GLY A 94 7.42 -6.15 -1.85
C GLY A 94 7.88 -5.59 -0.51
N ARG A 95 7.60 -4.32 -0.20
CA ARG A 95 7.86 -3.72 1.10
C ARG A 95 6.80 -4.08 2.16
N TYR A 96 5.62 -4.54 1.76
CA TYR A 96 4.57 -4.96 2.69
C TYR A 96 5.06 -6.10 3.60
N GLY A 97 4.75 -6.01 4.89
CA GLY A 97 5.12 -7.02 5.89
C GLY A 97 6.61 -7.07 6.26
N ARG A 98 7.47 -6.25 5.64
CA ARG A 98 8.90 -6.16 6.03
C ARG A 98 9.09 -5.49 7.38
N VAL A 99 8.21 -4.55 7.73
CA VAL A 99 8.19 -3.89 9.05
C VAL A 99 6.88 -4.23 9.74
N ARG A 100 6.95 -4.70 10.98
CA ARG A 100 5.79 -5.04 11.80
C ARG A 100 5.84 -4.34 13.14
N LEU A 101 4.69 -3.87 13.61
CA LEU A 101 4.49 -3.43 14.98
C LEU A 101 3.80 -4.54 15.75
N ILE A 102 4.48 -5.11 16.76
CA ILE A 102 3.95 -6.18 17.60
C ILE A 102 3.90 -5.74 19.06
N ARG A 103 2.99 -6.32 19.83
CA ARG A 103 2.95 -6.14 21.29
C ARG A 103 3.54 -7.39 21.95
N GLN A 104 4.55 -7.19 22.79
CA GLN A 104 5.20 -8.28 23.53
C GLN A 104 5.47 -7.82 24.95
N GLU A 105 5.00 -8.59 25.94
CA GLU A 105 5.23 -8.31 27.38
C GLU A 105 4.85 -6.88 27.85
N GLY A 106 3.88 -6.26 27.17
CA GLY A 106 3.44 -4.89 27.46
C GLY A 106 4.13 -3.81 26.61
N ASP A 107 5.25 -4.14 25.98
CA ASP A 107 5.99 -3.25 25.09
C ASP A 107 5.43 -3.23 23.67
N LEU A 108 5.68 -2.14 22.96
CA LEU A 108 5.47 -2.03 21.53
C LEU A 108 6.83 -2.19 20.82
N LEU A 109 6.94 -3.21 19.98
CA LEU A 109 8.17 -3.50 19.25
C LEU A 109 7.96 -3.25 17.76
N LEU A 110 8.92 -2.54 17.16
CA LEU A 110 9.08 -2.45 15.73
C LEU A 110 10.08 -3.52 15.28
N THR A 111 9.63 -4.44 14.43
CA THR A 111 10.40 -5.64 14.05
C THR A 111 10.50 -5.78 12.53
N SER A 112 11.59 -6.40 12.07
CA SER A 112 11.83 -6.73 10.67
C SER A 112 12.74 -7.96 10.61
N ALA A 113 12.55 -8.81 9.59
CA ALA A 113 13.46 -9.94 9.35
C ALA A 113 14.80 -9.51 8.72
N ASP A 114 14.90 -8.23 8.33
CA ASP A 114 16.08 -7.63 7.74
C ASP A 114 16.76 -6.68 8.74
N MET A 115 17.95 -7.08 9.21
CA MET A 115 18.79 -6.32 10.13
C MET A 115 19.25 -4.99 9.53
N ALA A 116 19.55 -4.94 8.23
CA ALA A 116 19.99 -3.71 7.58
C ALA A 116 18.85 -2.68 7.57
N LEU A 117 17.62 -3.13 7.37
CA LEU A 117 16.43 -2.29 7.46
C LEU A 117 16.21 -1.75 8.87
N ILE A 118 16.39 -2.56 9.92
CA ILE A 118 16.30 -2.07 11.31
C ILE A 118 17.34 -0.98 11.58
N LEU A 119 18.58 -1.20 11.16
CA LEU A 119 19.65 -0.23 11.34
C LEU A 119 19.39 1.08 10.59
N GLU A 120 18.83 1.00 9.38
CA GLU A 120 18.41 2.15 8.60
C GLU A 120 17.30 2.93 9.31
N LEU A 121 16.24 2.24 9.73
CA LEU A 121 15.08 2.82 10.43
C LEU A 121 15.50 3.48 11.75
N GLN A 122 16.38 2.83 12.51
CA GLN A 122 16.89 3.34 13.78
C GLN A 122 17.60 4.70 13.63
N ARG A 123 18.29 4.89 12.51
CA ARG A 123 19.04 6.13 12.21
C ARG A 123 18.16 7.21 11.57
N HIS A 124 16.96 6.87 11.10
CA HIS A 124 16.11 7.80 10.40
C HIS A 124 15.58 8.89 11.35
N LYS A 125 15.80 10.16 10.98
CA LYS A 125 15.48 11.34 11.82
C LYS A 125 14.01 11.41 12.25
N GLU A 126 13.10 10.91 11.42
CA GLU A 126 11.65 10.94 11.70
C GLU A 126 11.21 9.84 12.67
N LEU A 127 11.94 8.72 12.74
CA LEU A 127 11.60 7.59 13.61
C LEU A 127 12.37 7.64 14.94
N LYS A 128 13.62 8.11 14.90
CA LYS A 128 14.52 8.22 16.06
C LYS A 128 13.89 8.79 17.34
N PRO A 129 13.05 9.84 17.31
CA PRO A 129 12.43 10.39 18.51
C PRO A 129 11.47 9.43 19.23
N TYR A 130 11.02 8.37 18.56
CA TYR A 130 10.05 7.41 19.08
C TYR A 130 10.69 6.07 19.49
N ILE A 131 12.00 5.92 19.29
CA ILE A 131 12.74 4.71 19.65
C ILE A 131 13.26 4.87 21.07
N LEU A 132 12.95 3.90 21.94
CA LEU A 132 13.36 3.87 23.33
C LEU A 132 14.73 3.20 23.49
N ASP A 133 14.85 1.98 22.97
CA ASP A 133 16.07 1.20 22.94
C ASP A 133 16.03 0.15 21.81
N GLN A 134 17.17 -0.49 21.57
CA GLN A 134 17.28 -1.64 20.67
C GLN A 134 17.35 -2.91 21.51
N ILE A 135 16.42 -3.83 21.27
CA ILE A 135 16.32 -5.10 22.01
C ILE A 135 17.31 -6.11 21.45
N ASP A 136 17.35 -6.23 20.12
CA ASP A 136 18.24 -7.12 19.38
C ASP A 136 18.46 -6.56 17.95
N ASP A 137 19.12 -7.35 17.09
CA ASP A 137 19.44 -6.95 15.71
C ASP A 137 18.19 -6.81 14.80
N LEU A 138 17.04 -7.31 15.23
CA LEU A 138 15.80 -7.37 14.45
C LEU A 138 14.64 -6.56 15.06
N SER A 139 14.84 -5.99 16.25
CA SER A 139 13.76 -5.42 17.07
C SER A 139 14.16 -4.13 17.77
N LEU A 140 13.35 -3.08 17.59
CA LEU A 140 13.43 -1.82 18.32
C LEU A 140 12.24 -1.69 19.26
N ARG A 141 12.48 -1.34 20.52
CA ARG A 141 11.41 -0.91 21.42
C ARG A 141 11.04 0.52 21.10
N VAL A 142 9.75 0.76 20.87
CA VAL A 142 9.22 2.08 20.48
C VAL A 142 8.15 2.54 21.46
N ASP A 143 7.96 3.86 21.56
CA ASP A 143 6.98 4.44 22.48
C ASP A 143 5.53 4.07 22.07
N PRO A 144 4.80 3.27 22.89
CA PRO A 144 3.44 2.85 22.56
C PRO A 144 2.46 4.03 22.46
N ALA A 145 2.66 5.11 23.21
CA ALA A 145 1.80 6.30 23.16
C ALA A 145 1.94 7.06 21.83
N ARG A 146 3.03 6.83 21.09
CA ARG A 146 3.34 7.49 19.82
C ARG A 146 3.06 6.61 18.61
N ARG A 147 2.38 5.45 18.77
CA ARG A 147 2.07 4.48 17.68
C ARG A 147 1.57 5.13 16.39
N GLY A 148 0.64 6.09 16.47
CA GLY A 148 0.15 6.82 15.29
C GLY A 148 1.25 7.62 14.56
N HIS A 149 2.10 8.30 15.31
CA HIS A 149 3.23 9.06 14.76
C HIS A 149 4.31 8.15 14.16
N ILE A 150 4.57 7.01 14.81
CA ILE A 150 5.48 5.97 14.32
C ILE A 150 4.99 5.46 12.96
N LYS A 151 3.69 5.12 12.84
CA LYS A 151 3.10 4.68 11.57
C LYS A 151 3.22 5.75 10.50
N GLN A 152 2.95 7.01 10.83
CA GLN A 152 3.09 8.11 9.87
C GLN A 152 4.54 8.29 9.39
N ALA A 153 5.51 8.24 10.31
CA ALA A 153 6.93 8.30 9.95
C ALA A 153 7.32 7.15 9.02
N LEU A 154 6.88 5.92 9.33
CA LEU A 154 7.14 4.74 8.51
C LEU A 154 6.52 4.83 7.10
N VAL A 155 5.31 5.39 6.98
CA VAL A 155 4.71 5.70 5.67
C VAL A 155 5.58 6.67 4.88
N ASN A 156 6.05 7.75 5.51
CA ASN A 156 6.88 8.77 4.85
C ASN A 156 8.25 8.21 4.42
N ILE A 157 8.85 7.35 5.24
CA ILE A 157 10.10 6.63 4.92
C ILE A 157 9.88 5.64 3.77
N GLY A 158 8.63 5.21 3.54
CA GLY A 158 8.27 4.27 2.50
C GLY A 158 8.31 2.81 2.96
N TYR A 159 8.27 2.54 4.26
CA TYR A 159 8.12 1.21 4.85
C TYR A 159 6.94 1.18 5.84
N PRO A 160 5.69 1.31 5.36
CA PRO A 160 4.54 1.33 6.26
C PRO A 160 4.45 0.01 7.04
N ALA A 161 4.33 0.11 8.37
CA ALA A 161 4.26 -1.06 9.23
C ALA A 161 2.93 -1.81 9.11
N GLU A 162 3.02 -3.13 9.06
CA GLU A 162 1.92 -4.03 9.41
C GLU A 162 1.69 -3.96 10.91
N ASP A 163 0.46 -3.63 11.32
CA ASP A 163 0.17 -3.28 12.71
C ASP A 163 -0.55 -4.41 13.44
N LEU A 164 0.22 -5.25 14.13
CA LEU A 164 -0.21 -6.46 14.81
C LEU A 164 -0.28 -6.30 16.34
N ALA A 165 -0.05 -5.09 16.86
CA ALA A 165 -0.04 -4.80 18.29
C ALA A 165 -1.43 -4.81 18.97
N GLY A 166 -2.47 -5.15 18.22
CA GLY A 166 -3.86 -5.23 18.68
C GLY A 166 -4.49 -3.88 19.00
N TYR A 167 -5.70 -3.92 19.53
CA TYR A 167 -6.42 -2.76 20.07
C TYR A 167 -6.57 -2.92 21.59
N VAL A 168 -6.63 -1.79 22.28
CA VAL A 168 -7.10 -1.76 23.67
C VAL A 168 -8.63 -1.72 23.62
N THR A 169 -9.29 -2.49 24.48
CA THR A 169 -10.74 -2.41 24.63
C THR A 169 -11.12 -1.00 25.07
N GLY A 170 -11.87 -0.29 24.22
CA GLY A 170 -12.43 1.02 24.54
C GLY A 170 -13.77 0.90 25.25
N ASP A 171 -14.38 2.05 25.54
CA ASP A 171 -15.71 2.11 26.15
C ASP A 171 -16.77 1.53 25.20
N ALA A 172 -17.68 0.72 25.76
CA ALA A 172 -18.77 0.15 25.00
C ALA A 172 -19.78 1.24 24.61
N VAL A 173 -20.08 1.33 23.32
CA VAL A 173 -21.17 2.18 22.80
C VAL A 173 -22.32 1.27 22.42
N ASN A 174 -23.48 1.50 23.02
CA ASN A 174 -24.71 0.78 22.67
C ASN A 174 -25.27 1.36 21.37
N PHE A 175 -25.31 0.55 20.32
CA PHE A 175 -26.04 0.86 19.10
C PHE A 175 -26.66 -0.42 18.54
N GLU A 176 -27.76 -0.27 17.82
CA GLU A 176 -28.44 -1.37 17.14
C GLU A 176 -28.48 -1.08 15.64
N LEU A 177 -28.29 -2.11 14.83
CA LEU A 177 -28.51 -2.01 13.39
C LEU A 177 -30.00 -2.00 13.11
N ARG A 178 -30.43 -1.16 12.18
CA ARG A 178 -31.78 -1.29 11.62
C ARG A 178 -31.91 -2.64 10.92
N PRO A 179 -33.07 -3.30 11.04
CA PRO A 179 -33.29 -4.59 10.38
C PRO A 179 -33.25 -4.52 8.84
N THR A 180 -33.40 -3.32 8.25
CA THR A 180 -33.30 -3.08 6.80
C THR A 180 -32.69 -1.70 6.50
N THR A 181 -31.98 -1.61 5.36
CA THR A 181 -31.33 -0.39 4.83
C THR A 181 -32.32 0.66 4.36
#